data_AF-A0A2H0DAD0-F1
#
_entry.id   AF-A0A2H0DAD0-F1
#
_cell.length_a   1.000
_cell.length_b   1.000
_cell.length_c   1.000
_cell.angle_alpha   90.00
_cell.angle_beta   90.00
_cell.angle_gamma   90.00
#
_symmetry.space_group_name_H-M   'P 1'
#
loop_
_entity.id
_entity.type
_entity.pdbx_description
1 polymer ?
#
loop_
_entity_poly.entity_id
_entity_poly.type
_entity_poly.pdbx_seq_one_letter_code
_entity_poly.pdbx_strand_id
1 'polypeptide(L)'
;MKKIIVIIFLLTISLPLSAQKNPGKDHAKSNVNCKTCHVCDVPTKDDPCLVPCPREKMKTVYESPDKTVDVVSLDELSKKYLPVTFSHRVHAQMSVLSGGCGTCHHYNTSGPIQPCKNCHQTSRKRDDISKPDLEAAYHRQCITCHREWSHGTSCNSCHNLKTTNKEYQKEEVKKKVKGKVHPALIEPAKIVFETKYEKGKMVTFFHDDHTKKFKIDCTSCHKNETCLKCHDVNKTSNEKSKIIRAQKSLDEHHKKCFSCHKEDKCESCHLGKPSEHFDHKKRTGWVLNKFHDELSCAKCHGSKIPYSKLDTKCVNCHKGWNIENFKHTITGLQLDETHAQLNCEDCHEEKNFAVKPVCSNCHENFIYPKQKPGKMVRTK
;
A
#
# COMPACT_ATOMS: atom_id res chain seq x y z
N MET A 1 0.81 -24.47 81.79
CA MET A 1 1.23 -25.08 80.51
C MET A 1 0.00 -25.08 79.59
N LYS A 2 -0.01 -24.27 78.52
CA LYS A 2 -0.10 -24.69 77.09
C LYS A 2 -1.26 -25.69 76.82
N LYS A 3 -2.27 -25.51 75.95
CA LYS A 3 -2.53 -24.71 74.72
C LYS A 3 -4.06 -24.74 74.44
N ILE A 4 -4.71 -23.61 74.14
CA ILE A 4 -5.11 -23.09 72.80
C ILE A 4 -6.16 -23.95 72.06
N ILE A 5 -7.39 -23.43 72.06
CA ILE A 5 -8.51 -23.75 71.15
C ILE A 5 -8.30 -22.97 69.85
N VAL A 6 -8.33 -23.65 68.70
CA VAL A 6 -8.28 -23.03 67.37
C VAL A 6 -9.68 -23.06 66.77
N ILE A 7 -10.32 -21.89 66.70
CA ILE A 7 -11.51 -21.64 65.86
C ILE A 7 -11.02 -20.77 64.70
N ILE A 8 -11.04 -21.33 63.49
CA ILE A 8 -10.69 -20.62 62.25
C ILE A 8 -11.92 -19.81 61.80
N PHE A 9 -11.84 -18.49 61.92
CA PHE A 9 -12.78 -17.54 61.33
C PHE A 9 -12.17 -17.04 60.01
N LEU A 10 -12.77 -17.38 58.88
CA LEU A 10 -12.37 -16.92 57.55
C LEU A 10 -12.90 -15.50 57.32
N LEU A 11 -12.03 -14.49 57.46
CA LEU A 11 -12.32 -13.10 57.09
C LEU A 11 -11.80 -12.86 55.66
N THR A 12 -12.68 -12.80 54.67
CA THR A 12 -12.34 -12.39 53.30
C THR A 12 -12.22 -10.87 53.24
N ILE A 13 -11.00 -10.36 53.29
CA ILE A 13 -10.67 -8.95 53.04
C ILE A 13 -10.47 -8.76 51.54
N SER A 14 -11.34 -7.93 50.95
CA SER A 14 -11.23 -7.37 49.60
C SER A 14 -9.99 -6.48 49.46
N LEU A 15 -9.13 -6.77 48.48
CA LEU A 15 -8.03 -5.90 48.06
C LEU A 15 -8.40 -5.12 46.79
N PRO A 16 -8.12 -3.81 46.71
CA PRO A 16 -8.43 -2.98 45.56
C PRO A 16 -7.39 -3.15 44.45
N LEU A 17 -7.83 -3.29 43.19
CA LEU A 17 -6.96 -3.15 42.01
C LEU A 17 -6.47 -1.70 41.92
N SER A 18 -5.16 -1.49 42.14
CA SER A 18 -4.52 -0.19 41.91
C SER A 18 -4.23 0.03 40.42
N ALA A 19 -4.63 1.21 39.94
CA ALA A 19 -4.31 1.77 38.62
C ALA A 19 -2.79 1.97 38.43
N GLN A 20 -2.33 1.84 37.18
CA GLN A 20 -0.95 1.98 36.73
C GLN A 20 -0.31 3.31 37.17
N LYS A 21 0.68 3.23 38.07
CA LYS A 21 1.68 4.29 38.27
C LYS A 21 2.81 4.10 37.26
N ASN A 22 3.15 5.16 36.53
CA ASN A 22 4.29 5.21 35.61
C ASN A 22 5.60 5.12 36.42
N PRO A 23 6.41 4.05 36.30
CA PRO A 23 7.46 3.77 37.28
C PRO A 23 8.73 4.61 37.11
N GLY A 24 8.86 5.48 36.10
CA GLY A 24 10.08 6.27 35.91
C GLY A 24 11.35 5.40 35.95
N LYS A 25 12.46 5.93 36.48
CA LYS A 25 13.78 5.26 36.59
C LYS A 25 13.79 3.92 37.35
N ASP A 26 12.66 3.47 37.89
CA ASP A 26 12.52 2.29 38.73
C ASP A 26 11.95 1.05 37.99
N HIS A 27 12.08 0.96 36.67
CA HIS A 27 11.65 -0.24 35.92
C HIS A 27 12.25 -1.54 36.50
N ALA A 28 13.50 -1.49 36.98
CA ALA A 28 14.20 -2.60 37.62
C ALA A 28 13.60 -3.05 38.97
N LYS A 29 12.72 -2.24 39.58
CA LYS A 29 12.04 -2.56 40.85
C LYS A 29 10.65 -3.16 40.65
N SER A 30 10.19 -3.29 39.40
CA SER A 30 8.92 -3.93 39.09
C SER A 30 9.12 -5.44 38.91
N ASN A 31 8.24 -6.27 39.47
CA ASN A 31 8.26 -7.73 39.34
C ASN A 31 7.73 -8.18 37.97
N VAL A 32 8.20 -7.52 36.89
CA VAL A 32 7.76 -7.75 35.51
C VAL A 32 8.91 -8.40 34.76
N ASN A 33 8.66 -9.56 34.16
CA ASN A 33 9.66 -10.26 33.36
C ASN A 33 9.96 -9.46 32.07
N CYS A 34 11.23 -9.15 31.83
CA CYS A 34 11.69 -8.38 30.67
C CYS A 34 11.22 -8.99 29.33
N LYS A 35 11.12 -10.33 29.23
CA LYS A 35 10.64 -11.04 28.02
C LYS A 35 9.17 -10.78 27.69
N THR A 36 8.42 -10.20 28.62
CA THR A 36 7.03 -9.77 28.38
C THR A 36 6.96 -8.62 27.39
N CYS A 37 7.98 -7.76 27.39
CA CYS A 37 8.00 -6.53 26.61
C CYS A 37 9.14 -6.48 25.60
N HIS A 38 10.18 -7.31 25.72
CA HIS A 38 11.36 -7.31 24.86
C HIS A 38 11.55 -8.66 24.14
N VAL A 39 11.81 -8.63 22.84
CA VAL A 39 12.14 -9.83 22.04
C VAL A 39 13.61 -10.21 22.12
N CYS A 40 14.48 -9.29 22.55
CA CYS A 40 15.89 -9.52 22.75
C CYS A 40 16.23 -9.61 24.24
N ASP A 41 17.25 -10.38 24.58
CA ASP A 41 17.67 -10.58 25.97
C ASP A 41 18.38 -9.32 26.55
N VAL A 42 18.87 -8.40 25.71
CA VAL A 42 19.58 -7.18 26.12
C VAL A 42 19.10 -5.96 25.31
N PRO A 43 17.99 -5.31 25.70
CA PRO A 43 17.50 -4.09 25.03
C PRO A 43 18.45 -2.91 25.26
N THR A 44 18.64 -2.09 24.24
CA THR A 44 19.39 -0.83 24.34
C THR A 44 18.46 0.38 24.25
N LYS A 45 18.96 1.57 24.58
CA LYS A 45 18.18 2.80 24.45
C LYS A 45 17.80 3.10 22.99
N ASP A 46 18.70 2.77 22.06
CA ASP A 46 18.53 3.08 20.63
C ASP A 46 17.79 1.96 19.89
N ASP A 47 17.89 0.72 20.36
CA ASP A 47 17.08 -0.41 19.94
C ASP A 47 16.53 -1.17 21.16
N PRO A 48 15.35 -0.77 21.64
CA PRO A 48 14.74 -1.40 22.81
C PRO A 48 14.09 -2.74 22.46
N CYS A 49 14.12 -3.20 21.21
CA CYS A 49 13.66 -4.53 20.80
C CYS A 49 12.28 -4.93 21.39
N LEU A 50 11.32 -4.00 21.42
CA LEU A 50 10.05 -4.23 22.09
C LEU A 50 9.20 -5.27 21.34
N VAL A 51 8.60 -6.20 22.07
CA VAL A 51 7.56 -7.11 21.56
C VAL A 51 6.44 -6.22 21.00
N PRO A 52 6.11 -6.34 19.72
CA PRO A 52 5.00 -5.57 19.15
C PRO A 52 3.73 -5.93 19.93
N CYS A 53 3.09 -4.93 20.52
CA CYS A 53 1.92 -5.12 21.34
C CYS A 53 0.86 -5.89 20.53
N PRO A 54 0.37 -7.07 20.98
CA PRO A 54 -0.63 -7.86 20.24
C PRO A 54 -1.90 -7.07 19.93
N ARG A 55 -2.16 -6.00 20.70
CA ARG A 55 -3.27 -5.07 20.52
C ARG A 55 -3.18 -4.23 19.24
N GLU A 56 -2.02 -4.14 18.59
CA GLU A 56 -1.81 -3.34 17.37
C GLU A 56 -2.05 -4.14 16.08
N LYS A 57 -2.12 -5.46 16.13
CA LYS A 57 -2.37 -6.28 14.94
C LYS A 57 -3.84 -6.68 14.87
N MET A 58 -4.63 -5.87 14.16
CA MET A 58 -5.93 -6.33 13.67
C MET A 58 -5.72 -7.54 12.75
N LYS A 59 -6.19 -8.71 13.16
CA LYS A 59 -6.48 -9.82 12.23
C LYS A 59 -7.83 -9.54 11.59
N THR A 60 -7.88 -8.64 10.62
CA THR A 60 -9.05 -8.41 9.78
C THR A 60 -8.75 -8.78 8.34
N VAL A 61 -9.70 -9.46 7.70
CA VAL A 61 -9.79 -9.52 6.25
C VAL A 61 -10.13 -8.09 5.81
N TYR A 62 -9.16 -7.39 5.23
CA TYR A 62 -9.38 -6.03 4.74
C TYR A 62 -10.22 -6.09 3.46
N GLU A 63 -11.45 -5.59 3.53
CA GLU A 63 -12.26 -5.29 2.35
C GLU A 63 -11.70 -4.03 1.67
N SER A 64 -11.74 -3.97 0.34
CA SER A 64 -11.34 -2.76 -0.40
C SER A 64 -12.22 -1.57 0.05
N PRO A 65 -11.66 -0.34 0.17
CA PRO A 65 -12.43 0.87 0.43
C PRO A 65 -13.67 1.03 -0.46
N ASP A 66 -13.63 0.51 -1.69
CA ASP A 66 -14.73 0.58 -2.66
C ASP A 66 -15.93 -0.30 -2.31
N LYS A 67 -15.76 -1.26 -1.41
CA LYS A 67 -16.83 -2.13 -0.91
C LYS A 67 -17.43 -1.64 0.41
N THR A 68 -16.92 -0.53 0.95
CA THR A 68 -17.44 0.04 2.19
C THR A 68 -18.71 0.86 1.95
N VAL A 69 -19.46 1.12 3.02
CA VAL A 69 -20.62 2.00 2.96
C VAL A 69 -20.21 3.42 2.59
N ASP A 70 -21.02 4.09 1.79
CA ASP A 70 -20.72 5.47 1.35
C ASP A 70 -20.76 6.46 2.52
N VAL A 71 -21.79 6.32 3.36
CA VAL A 71 -22.14 7.31 4.38
C VAL A 71 -22.60 6.63 5.67
N VAL A 72 -22.17 7.14 6.81
CA VAL A 72 -22.59 6.76 8.16
C VAL A 72 -23.12 7.99 8.89
N SER A 73 -24.19 7.83 9.68
CA SER A 73 -24.75 8.90 10.51
C SER A 73 -24.19 8.79 11.94
N LEU A 74 -23.64 9.87 12.48
CA LEU A 74 -23.20 9.96 13.87
C LEU A 74 -24.17 10.88 14.65
N ASP A 75 -25.14 10.28 15.33
CA ASP A 75 -26.28 10.97 15.96
C ASP A 75 -26.35 10.85 17.49
N GLU A 76 -25.53 9.98 18.10
CA GLU A 76 -25.53 9.64 19.54
C GLU A 76 -25.40 10.84 20.49
N LEU A 77 -24.82 11.96 20.03
CA LEU A 77 -24.54 13.15 20.84
C LEU A 77 -25.23 14.42 20.30
N SER A 78 -26.26 14.28 19.46
CA SER A 78 -26.94 15.39 18.78
C SER A 78 -27.86 16.22 19.70
N LYS A 79 -27.28 16.95 20.66
CA LYS A 79 -28.01 17.88 21.54
C LYS A 79 -28.19 19.26 20.89
N LYS A 80 -27.14 20.09 20.92
CA LYS A 80 -27.09 21.47 20.36
C LYS A 80 -26.86 21.49 18.83
N TYR A 81 -26.27 20.43 18.31
CA TYR A 81 -25.91 20.29 16.90
C TYR A 81 -26.69 19.16 16.26
N LEU A 82 -26.87 19.25 14.94
CA LEU A 82 -27.39 18.18 14.11
C LEU A 82 -26.39 17.03 13.98
N PRO A 83 -26.87 15.81 13.68
CA PRO A 83 -26.01 14.66 13.42
C PRO A 83 -24.97 14.91 12.33
N VAL A 84 -23.78 14.34 12.49
CA VAL A 84 -22.73 14.39 11.47
C VAL A 84 -23.00 13.31 10.42
N THR A 85 -23.04 13.72 9.15
CA THR A 85 -23.12 12.79 8.02
C THR A 85 -21.69 12.49 7.55
N PHE A 86 -21.16 11.34 7.95
CA PHE A 86 -19.77 10.96 7.73
C PHE A 86 -19.59 10.20 6.41
N SER A 87 -18.73 10.70 5.51
CA SER A 87 -18.36 10.07 4.23
C SER A 87 -17.38 8.91 4.44
N HIS A 88 -17.88 7.76 4.89
CA HIS A 88 -17.02 6.63 5.24
C HIS A 88 -16.14 6.15 4.07
N ARG A 89 -16.70 5.96 2.86
CA ARG A 89 -15.94 5.53 1.68
C ARG A 89 -14.75 6.43 1.37
N VAL A 90 -14.95 7.75 1.37
CA VAL A 90 -13.90 8.72 1.07
C VAL A 90 -12.77 8.63 2.10
N HIS A 91 -13.11 8.57 3.38
CA HIS A 91 -12.11 8.43 4.44
C HIS A 91 -11.38 7.08 4.38
N ALA A 92 -12.08 6.00 4.04
CA ALA A 92 -11.47 4.69 3.85
C ALA A 92 -10.46 4.71 2.69
N GLN A 93 -10.80 5.35 1.57
CA GLN A 93 -9.90 5.54 0.43
C GLN A 93 -8.66 6.37 0.82
N MET A 94 -8.84 7.45 1.58
CA MET A 94 -7.73 8.26 2.09
C MET A 94 -6.82 7.49 3.06
N SER A 95 -7.38 6.59 3.85
CA SER A 95 -6.65 5.87 4.90
C SER A 95 -5.58 4.92 4.37
N VAL A 96 -5.70 4.46 3.11
CA VAL A 96 -4.79 3.46 2.49
C VAL A 96 -3.32 3.85 2.62
N LEU A 97 -2.99 5.14 2.51
CA LEU A 97 -1.61 5.63 2.58
C LEU A 97 -1.12 5.89 4.02
N SER A 98 -2.02 5.94 5.01
CA SER A 98 -1.73 6.37 6.39
C SER A 98 -2.01 5.29 7.45
N GLY A 99 -2.00 4.01 7.06
CA GLY A 99 -2.21 2.87 7.96
C GLY A 99 -3.51 2.08 7.76
N GLY A 100 -4.27 2.40 6.70
CA GLY A 100 -5.48 1.71 6.31
C GLY A 100 -6.60 1.84 7.35
N CYS A 101 -7.43 0.81 7.46
CA CYS A 101 -8.57 0.82 8.38
C CYS A 101 -8.14 0.96 9.85
N GLY A 102 -6.93 0.47 10.20
CA GLY A 102 -6.38 0.51 11.55
C GLY A 102 -6.07 1.93 12.05
N THR A 103 -5.98 2.91 11.15
CA THR A 103 -5.81 4.33 11.52
C THR A 103 -7.01 4.85 12.31
N CYS A 104 -8.21 4.32 12.07
CA CYS A 104 -9.43 4.69 12.77
C CYS A 104 -9.95 3.55 13.66
N HIS A 105 -9.94 2.32 13.16
CA HIS A 105 -10.46 1.14 13.85
C HIS A 105 -9.36 0.46 14.64
N HIS A 106 -9.01 1.03 15.79
CA HIS A 106 -8.07 0.40 16.69
C HIS A 106 -8.69 -0.78 17.47
N TYR A 107 -7.85 -1.73 17.89
CA TYR A 107 -8.21 -2.86 18.77
C TYR A 107 -9.33 -3.77 18.23
N ASN A 108 -9.61 -3.73 16.93
CA ASN A 108 -10.61 -4.61 16.34
C ASN A 108 -10.06 -6.06 16.30
N THR A 109 -10.84 -6.99 16.83
CA THR A 109 -10.50 -8.42 16.82
C THR A 109 -10.92 -9.07 15.50
N SER A 110 -10.72 -10.38 15.37
CA SER A 110 -11.22 -11.14 14.22
C SER A 110 -12.75 -11.12 14.19
N GLY A 111 -13.31 -10.30 13.29
CA GLY A 111 -14.74 -10.07 13.17
C GLY A 111 -15.06 -8.80 12.38
N PRO A 112 -16.35 -8.44 12.23
CA PRO A 112 -16.76 -7.23 11.54
C PRO A 112 -16.27 -5.99 12.30
N ILE A 113 -15.95 -4.93 11.55
CA ILE A 113 -15.52 -3.64 12.10
C ILE A 113 -16.61 -3.08 13.03
N GLN A 114 -16.26 -2.82 14.28
CA GLN A 114 -17.19 -2.31 15.29
C GLN A 114 -17.25 -0.77 15.31
N PRO A 115 -18.42 -0.17 15.60
CA PRO A 115 -18.55 1.26 15.80
C PRO A 115 -17.91 1.71 17.12
N CYS A 116 -17.45 2.96 17.16
CA CYS A 116 -16.76 3.55 18.32
C CYS A 116 -17.56 3.42 19.62
N LYS A 117 -18.90 3.57 19.54
CA LYS A 117 -19.81 3.54 20.69
C LYS A 117 -19.83 2.21 21.46
N ASN A 118 -19.41 1.11 20.83
CA ASN A 118 -19.37 -0.19 21.51
C ASN A 118 -18.31 -0.21 22.63
N CYS A 119 -17.28 0.63 22.52
CA CYS A 119 -16.22 0.75 23.50
C CYS A 119 -16.23 2.11 24.22
N HIS A 120 -16.51 3.19 23.49
CA HIS A 120 -16.54 4.57 24.00
C HIS A 120 -17.95 4.98 24.42
N GLN A 121 -18.13 5.26 25.71
CA GLN A 121 -19.44 5.59 26.28
C GLN A 121 -19.78 7.07 26.07
N THR A 122 -21.06 7.39 25.95
CA THR A 122 -21.54 8.78 25.83
C THR A 122 -21.39 9.58 27.13
N SER A 123 -21.37 8.89 28.28
CA SER A 123 -21.12 9.50 29.58
C SER A 123 -19.61 9.61 29.85
N ARG A 124 -19.20 10.79 30.33
CA ARG A 124 -17.82 11.04 30.72
C ARG A 124 -17.50 10.30 32.02
N LYS A 125 -16.60 9.32 31.95
CA LYS A 125 -16.00 8.66 33.12
C LYS A 125 -14.62 9.24 33.37
N ARG A 126 -14.45 9.98 34.47
CA ARG A 126 -13.17 10.63 34.80
C ARG A 126 -12.18 9.70 35.50
N ASP A 127 -12.66 8.56 35.99
CA ASP A 127 -11.85 7.60 36.74
C ASP A 127 -10.94 6.74 35.83
N ASP A 128 -11.30 6.60 34.55
CA ASP A 128 -10.52 5.88 33.55
C ASP A 128 -10.05 6.83 32.44
N ILE A 129 -8.85 7.39 32.63
CA ILE A 129 -8.21 8.27 31.64
C ILE A 129 -7.68 7.53 30.41
N SER A 130 -7.64 6.19 30.43
CA SER A 130 -7.11 5.38 29.33
C SER A 130 -8.09 5.27 28.16
N LYS A 131 -9.39 5.47 28.43
CA LYS A 131 -10.45 5.37 27.45
C LYS A 131 -11.28 6.66 27.42
N PRO A 132 -11.17 7.47 26.36
CA PRO A 132 -12.00 8.67 26.24
C PRO A 132 -13.48 8.31 26.13
N ASP A 133 -14.35 9.24 26.53
CA ASP A 133 -15.76 9.21 26.18
C ASP A 133 -15.94 9.34 24.65
N LEU A 134 -17.15 9.05 24.16
CA LEU A 134 -17.44 9.02 22.73
C LEU A 134 -17.22 10.38 22.06
N GLU A 135 -17.51 11.48 22.77
CA GLU A 135 -17.29 12.84 22.27
C GLU A 135 -15.80 13.11 22.08
N ALA A 136 -15.01 12.82 23.11
CA ALA A 136 -13.57 12.99 23.09
C ALA A 136 -12.89 12.06 22.07
N ALA A 137 -13.39 10.83 21.90
CA ALA A 137 -12.88 9.89 20.90
C ALA A 137 -13.06 10.43 19.48
N TYR A 138 -14.28 10.89 19.12
CA TYR A 138 -14.52 11.49 17.81
C TYR A 138 -13.68 12.75 17.59
N HIS A 139 -13.69 13.69 18.54
CA HIS A 139 -12.93 14.93 18.37
C HIS A 139 -11.43 14.67 18.28
N ARG A 140 -10.87 13.79 19.10
CA ARG A 140 -9.44 13.46 19.01
C ARG A 140 -9.09 12.83 17.67
N GLN A 141 -9.92 11.94 17.13
CA GLN A 141 -9.63 11.27 15.86
C GLN A 141 -9.80 12.24 14.67
N CYS A 142 -10.97 12.89 14.57
CA CYS A 142 -11.32 13.72 13.41
C CYS A 142 -10.52 15.03 13.39
N ILE A 143 -10.46 15.75 14.51
CA ILE A 143 -9.85 17.09 14.55
C ILE A 143 -8.34 17.00 14.37
N THR A 144 -7.67 15.99 14.92
CA THR A 144 -6.22 15.85 14.77
C THR A 144 -5.83 15.74 13.29
N CYS A 145 -6.51 14.87 12.54
CA CYS A 145 -6.25 14.72 11.12
C CYS A 145 -6.65 15.98 10.32
N HIS A 146 -7.82 16.57 10.59
CA HIS A 146 -8.29 17.75 9.86
C HIS A 146 -7.50 19.03 10.15
N ARG A 147 -6.89 19.14 11.33
CA ARG A 147 -5.98 20.24 11.68
C ARG A 147 -4.76 20.24 10.78
N GLU A 148 -4.20 19.07 10.53
CA GLU A 148 -3.06 18.90 9.64
C GLU A 148 -3.50 19.06 8.18
N TRP A 149 -4.51 18.32 7.74
CA TRP A 149 -4.85 18.25 6.31
C TRP A 149 -5.61 19.46 5.76
N SER A 150 -6.68 19.90 6.45
CA SER A 150 -7.57 20.96 5.95
C SER A 150 -7.32 22.34 6.59
N HIS A 151 -6.43 22.40 7.58
CA HIS A 151 -6.17 23.58 8.42
C HIS A 151 -7.41 24.16 9.12
N GLY A 152 -8.56 23.50 9.03
CA GLY A 152 -9.85 23.93 9.55
C GLY A 152 -10.42 22.91 10.52
N THR A 153 -10.81 23.37 11.71
CA THR A 153 -11.36 22.52 12.78
C THR A 153 -12.59 23.15 13.44
N SER A 154 -13.24 24.09 12.73
CA SER A 154 -14.44 24.76 13.22
C SER A 154 -15.57 23.76 13.44
N CYS A 155 -16.40 23.98 14.47
CA CYS A 155 -17.51 23.08 14.78
C CYS A 155 -18.43 22.88 13.57
N ASN A 156 -18.64 23.97 12.81
CA ASN A 156 -19.58 24.03 11.70
C ASN A 156 -19.09 23.30 10.43
N SER A 157 -17.83 22.88 10.37
CA SER A 157 -17.33 22.08 9.26
C SER A 157 -17.85 20.63 9.31
N CYS A 158 -18.12 20.13 10.53
CA CYS A 158 -18.65 18.79 10.76
C CYS A 158 -20.14 18.81 11.15
N HIS A 159 -20.52 19.79 11.98
CA HIS A 159 -21.87 19.91 12.53
C HIS A 159 -22.66 21.04 11.88
N ASN A 160 -23.96 20.89 11.79
CA ASN A 160 -24.85 22.04 11.57
C ASN A 160 -25.52 22.40 12.89
N LEU A 161 -25.66 23.70 13.18
CA LEU A 161 -26.42 24.14 14.36
C LEU A 161 -27.89 23.77 14.18
N LYS A 162 -28.54 23.32 15.26
CA LYS A 162 -30.00 23.19 15.28
C LYS A 162 -30.59 24.60 15.35
N THR A 163 -30.99 25.14 14.20
CA THR A 163 -31.81 26.36 14.17
C THR A 163 -33.28 25.96 14.33
N THR A 164 -34.07 26.83 14.96
CA THR A 164 -35.47 26.58 15.32
C THR A 164 -36.41 26.43 14.12
N ASN A 165 -35.98 26.74 12.89
CA ASN A 165 -36.86 26.90 11.72
C ASN A 165 -36.44 26.12 10.45
N LYS A 166 -35.54 25.13 10.52
CA LYS A 166 -35.26 24.23 9.37
C LYS A 166 -35.31 22.78 9.80
N GLU A 167 -36.23 22.04 9.21
CA GLU A 167 -36.34 20.60 9.36
C GLU A 167 -35.05 19.92 8.87
N TYR A 168 -34.47 19.05 9.69
CA TYR A 168 -33.23 18.36 9.36
C TYR A 168 -33.46 17.35 8.24
N GLN A 169 -33.13 17.73 7.00
CA GLN A 169 -33.30 16.86 5.83
C GLN A 169 -32.13 15.88 5.69
N LYS A 170 -32.19 14.80 6.50
CA LYS A 170 -31.20 13.71 6.52
C LYS A 170 -30.90 13.16 5.11
N GLU A 171 -31.92 13.01 4.28
CA GLU A 171 -31.77 12.46 2.93
C GLU A 171 -31.12 13.42 1.93
N GLU A 172 -31.33 14.73 2.06
CA GLU A 172 -30.66 15.72 1.21
C GLU A 172 -29.16 15.81 1.53
N VAL A 173 -28.80 15.79 2.83
CA VAL A 173 -27.40 15.81 3.27
C VAL A 173 -26.68 14.52 2.85
N LYS A 174 -27.32 13.35 2.99
CA LYS A 174 -26.78 12.10 2.47
C LYS A 174 -26.55 12.14 0.96
N LYS A 175 -27.49 12.67 0.16
CA LYS A 175 -27.34 12.80 -1.29
C LYS A 175 -26.13 13.65 -1.70
N LYS A 176 -25.79 14.70 -0.93
CA LYS A 176 -24.61 15.56 -1.19
C LYS A 176 -23.26 14.86 -0.99
N VAL A 177 -23.25 13.72 -0.30
CA VAL A 177 -22.03 13.01 0.11
C VAL A 177 -21.95 11.61 -0.52
N LYS A 178 -23.08 10.98 -0.78
CA LYS A 178 -23.20 9.68 -1.43
C LYS A 178 -22.53 9.69 -2.81
N GLY A 179 -21.79 8.63 -3.14
CA GLY A 179 -21.07 8.50 -4.41
C GLY A 179 -19.85 9.42 -4.58
N LYS A 180 -19.53 10.29 -3.60
CA LYS A 180 -18.24 10.99 -3.62
C LYS A 180 -17.11 10.00 -3.42
N VAL A 181 -16.06 10.15 -4.21
CA VAL A 181 -14.82 9.40 -4.13
C VAL A 181 -13.67 10.36 -3.87
N HIS A 182 -12.64 9.89 -3.18
CA HIS A 182 -11.40 10.63 -3.07
C HIS A 182 -10.80 10.78 -4.49
N PRO A 183 -10.39 12.00 -4.91
CA PRO A 183 -9.78 12.20 -6.22
C PRO A 183 -8.58 11.29 -6.45
N ALA A 184 -8.36 10.88 -7.69
CA ALA A 184 -7.15 10.13 -8.03
C ALA A 184 -5.91 11.01 -7.80
N LEU A 185 -4.90 10.45 -7.15
CA LEU A 185 -3.59 11.08 -7.01
C LEU A 185 -2.95 11.21 -8.40
N ILE A 186 -2.52 12.43 -8.74
CA ILE A 186 -1.75 12.66 -9.96
C ILE A 186 -0.27 12.44 -9.62
N GLU A 187 0.26 11.29 -10.02
CA GLU A 187 1.66 10.96 -9.83
C GLU A 187 2.54 11.76 -10.81
N PRO A 188 3.62 12.41 -10.34
CA PRO A 188 4.56 13.07 -11.25
C PRO A 188 5.34 12.00 -12.00
N ALA A 189 5.12 11.86 -13.31
CA ALA A 189 5.70 10.76 -14.10
C ALA A 189 7.23 10.67 -13.99
N LYS A 190 7.92 11.81 -14.01
CA LYS A 190 9.39 11.90 -13.99
C LYS A 190 9.86 12.98 -13.02
N ILE A 191 10.83 12.63 -12.19
CA ILE A 191 11.57 13.55 -11.32
C ILE A 191 13.04 13.43 -11.66
N VAL A 192 13.71 14.57 -11.85
CA VAL A 192 15.16 14.62 -12.08
C VAL A 192 15.80 15.37 -10.93
N PHE A 193 16.70 14.70 -10.22
CA PHE A 193 17.49 15.27 -9.15
C PHE A 193 18.85 15.70 -9.68
N GLU A 194 19.18 16.97 -9.44
CA GLU A 194 20.54 17.49 -9.63
C GLU A 194 21.33 17.23 -8.34
N THR A 195 22.47 16.55 -8.49
CA THR A 195 23.33 16.06 -7.40
C THR A 195 24.75 16.61 -7.53
N LYS A 196 25.49 16.61 -6.41
CA LYS A 196 26.90 17.05 -6.37
C LYS A 196 27.89 15.92 -6.72
N TYR A 197 27.41 14.79 -7.25
CA TYR A 197 28.27 13.66 -7.56
C TYR A 197 29.03 13.90 -8.87
N GLU A 198 30.36 13.91 -8.80
CA GLU A 198 31.22 14.35 -9.92
C GLU A 198 31.12 13.45 -11.16
N LYS A 199 30.98 12.13 -10.98
CA LYS A 199 30.89 11.19 -12.12
C LYS A 199 29.50 11.16 -12.78
N GLY A 200 28.50 11.81 -12.19
CA GLY A 200 27.12 11.77 -12.66
C GLY A 200 26.22 12.69 -11.85
N LYS A 201 25.98 13.89 -12.40
CA LYS A 201 25.25 14.95 -11.69
C LYS A 201 23.74 14.75 -11.69
N MET A 202 23.21 13.81 -12.48
CA MET A 202 21.77 13.61 -12.60
C MET A 202 21.33 12.22 -12.14
N VAL A 203 20.33 12.20 -11.26
CA VAL A 203 19.59 10.99 -10.89
C VAL A 203 18.16 11.16 -11.38
N THR A 204 17.66 10.21 -12.15
CA THR A 204 16.29 10.26 -12.68
C THR A 204 15.43 9.20 -12.02
N PHE A 205 14.28 9.61 -11.52
CA PHE A 205 13.28 8.75 -10.93
C PHE A 205 11.99 8.80 -11.75
N PHE A 206 11.53 7.64 -12.19
CA PHE A 206 10.28 7.47 -12.92
C PHE A 206 9.24 6.85 -11.98
N HIS A 207 8.25 7.64 -11.56
CA HIS A 207 7.20 7.14 -10.66
C HIS A 207 6.39 6.03 -11.32
N ASP A 208 6.02 6.21 -12.58
CA ASP A 208 5.20 5.28 -13.34
C ASP A 208 5.91 3.94 -13.61
N ASP A 209 7.22 3.92 -13.81
CA ASP A 209 7.98 2.67 -13.82
C ASP A 209 7.82 1.92 -12.49
N HIS A 210 7.90 2.61 -11.36
CA HIS A 210 7.79 1.96 -10.04
C HIS A 210 6.36 1.54 -9.71
N THR A 211 5.37 2.42 -9.90
CA THR A 211 3.97 2.18 -9.51
C THR A 211 3.22 1.36 -10.56
N LYS A 212 3.41 1.62 -11.85
CA LYS A 212 2.63 0.98 -12.93
C LYS A 212 3.33 -0.23 -13.52
N LYS A 213 4.65 -0.17 -13.74
CA LYS A 213 5.40 -1.27 -14.38
C LYS A 213 5.86 -2.31 -13.37
N PHE A 214 6.52 -1.88 -12.29
CA PHE A 214 6.99 -2.77 -11.23
C PHE A 214 5.93 -3.09 -10.17
N LYS A 215 4.77 -2.40 -10.21
CA LYS A 215 3.64 -2.59 -9.29
C LYS A 215 4.03 -2.47 -7.81
N ILE A 216 4.94 -1.54 -7.50
CA ILE A 216 5.37 -1.26 -6.13
C ILE A 216 4.30 -0.42 -5.44
N ASP A 217 3.84 -0.87 -4.27
CA ASP A 217 2.85 -0.16 -3.47
C ASP A 217 3.36 1.19 -2.99
N CYS A 218 2.51 2.22 -3.06
CA CYS A 218 2.83 3.59 -2.63
C CYS A 218 3.36 3.63 -1.18
N THR A 219 2.78 2.81 -0.29
CA THR A 219 3.18 2.71 1.12
C THR A 219 4.61 2.23 1.31
N SER A 220 5.21 1.57 0.32
CA SER A 220 6.61 1.12 0.38
C SER A 220 7.59 2.30 0.38
N CYS A 221 7.23 3.42 -0.24
CA CYS A 221 8.06 4.64 -0.29
C CYS A 221 7.51 5.78 0.58
N HIS A 222 6.21 5.77 0.84
CA HIS A 222 5.46 6.87 1.46
C HIS A 222 4.87 6.53 2.84
N LYS A 223 5.32 5.44 3.49
CA LYS A 223 4.80 4.93 4.79
C LYS A 223 4.61 5.99 5.90
N ASN A 224 5.50 6.98 5.96
CA ASN A 224 5.54 7.99 7.02
C ASN A 224 5.30 9.40 6.48
N GLU A 225 4.55 9.53 5.39
CA GLU A 225 4.25 10.83 4.79
C GLU A 225 2.84 11.29 5.17
N THR A 226 2.71 12.60 5.39
CA THR A 226 1.42 13.20 5.71
C THR A 226 0.61 13.43 4.44
N CYS A 227 -0.72 13.45 4.58
CA CYS A 227 -1.68 13.68 3.48
C CYS A 227 -1.36 14.96 2.68
N LEU A 228 -0.92 16.01 3.37
CA LEU A 228 -0.54 17.31 2.81
C LEU A 228 0.57 17.20 1.75
N LYS A 229 1.44 16.21 1.86
CA LYS A 229 2.56 16.08 0.93
C LYS A 229 2.09 15.77 -0.49
N CYS A 230 0.91 15.17 -0.63
CA CYS A 230 0.31 14.81 -1.91
C CYS A 230 -0.88 15.71 -2.29
N HIS A 231 -1.72 16.09 -1.33
CA HIS A 231 -2.92 16.91 -1.56
C HIS A 231 -3.01 18.08 -0.56
N ASP A 232 -2.14 19.06 -0.72
CA ASP A 232 -2.32 20.36 -0.07
C ASP A 232 -3.38 21.15 -0.83
N VAL A 233 -4.51 21.43 -0.17
CA VAL A 233 -5.66 22.17 -0.74
C VAL A 233 -5.29 23.59 -1.17
N ASN A 234 -4.17 24.13 -0.67
CA ASN A 234 -3.66 25.45 -1.04
C ASN A 234 -2.63 25.40 -2.17
N LYS A 235 -2.24 24.20 -2.63
CA LYS A 235 -1.19 24.00 -3.63
C LYS A 235 -1.78 23.57 -4.97
N THR A 236 -1.65 24.43 -5.98
CA THR A 236 -2.06 24.15 -7.36
C THR A 236 -0.95 23.34 -8.08
N SER A 237 -0.85 22.04 -7.81
CA SER A 237 0.17 21.20 -8.46
C SER A 237 -0.28 20.76 -9.86
N ASN A 238 -0.06 21.61 -10.86
CA ASN A 238 -0.28 21.27 -12.26
C ASN A 238 1.00 21.39 -13.09
N GLU A 239 2.13 20.91 -12.57
CA GLU A 239 3.40 20.93 -13.30
C GLU A 239 3.92 19.52 -13.58
N LYS A 240 3.95 19.18 -14.87
CA LYS A 240 4.61 18.00 -15.44
C LYS A 240 6.13 18.22 -15.36
N SER A 241 6.83 17.27 -14.73
CA SER A 241 8.29 17.17 -14.66
C SER A 241 9.00 18.34 -13.96
N LYS A 242 9.44 18.12 -12.72
CA LYS A 242 10.21 19.09 -11.96
C LYS A 242 11.66 18.66 -11.84
N ILE A 243 12.59 19.52 -12.25
CA ILE A 243 13.99 19.39 -11.84
C ILE A 243 14.06 19.91 -10.41
N ILE A 244 14.49 19.04 -9.48
CA ILE A 244 14.55 19.37 -8.06
C ILE A 244 16.01 19.34 -7.63
N ARG A 245 16.51 20.45 -7.09
CA ARG A 245 17.80 20.45 -6.40
C ARG A 245 17.62 19.74 -5.06
N ALA A 246 18.44 18.73 -4.80
CA ALA A 246 18.39 17.99 -3.55
C ALA A 246 18.76 18.91 -2.38
N GLN A 247 17.76 19.40 -1.64
CA GLN A 247 17.94 20.19 -0.41
C GLN A 247 18.07 19.31 0.84
N LYS A 248 17.89 18.00 0.69
CA LYS A 248 17.99 17.01 1.77
C LYS A 248 19.43 16.52 1.92
N SER A 249 19.76 16.01 3.11
CA SER A 249 21.06 15.37 3.32
C SER A 249 21.21 14.14 2.41
N LEU A 250 22.46 13.75 2.15
CA LEU A 250 22.78 12.62 1.29
C LEU A 250 22.07 11.35 1.79
N ASP A 251 22.17 11.05 3.09
CA ASP A 251 21.57 9.85 3.67
C ASP A 251 20.04 9.87 3.61
N GLU A 252 19.41 11.02 3.85
CA GLU A 252 17.95 11.13 3.82
C GLU A 252 17.39 10.88 2.41
N HIS A 253 18.10 11.34 1.38
CA HIS A 253 17.70 11.14 0.00
C HIS A 253 17.88 9.67 -0.44
N HIS A 254 19.01 9.04 -0.08
CA HIS A 254 19.31 7.66 -0.45
C HIS A 254 18.49 6.63 0.32
N LYS A 255 18.08 6.93 1.57
CA LYS A 255 17.35 5.99 2.44
C LYS A 255 16.14 5.33 1.77
N LYS A 256 15.41 6.08 0.94
CA LYS A 256 14.24 5.55 0.22
C LYS A 256 14.64 4.60 -0.90
N CYS A 257 15.61 5.00 -1.73
CA CYS A 257 16.09 4.22 -2.86
C CYS A 257 16.78 2.94 -2.36
N PHE A 258 17.67 3.05 -1.37
CA PHE A 258 18.48 1.95 -0.84
C PHE A 258 17.69 0.91 -0.07
N SER A 259 16.42 1.18 0.27
CA SER A 259 15.53 0.13 0.77
C SER A 259 15.40 -1.04 -0.21
N CYS A 260 15.56 -0.78 -1.52
CA CYS A 260 15.52 -1.78 -2.59
C CYS A 260 16.83 -1.84 -3.39
N HIS A 261 17.53 -0.71 -3.55
CA HIS A 261 18.72 -0.56 -4.39
C HIS A 261 20.04 -0.57 -3.60
N LYS A 262 20.10 -1.28 -2.47
CA LYS A 262 21.27 -1.27 -1.55
C LYS A 262 22.57 -1.72 -2.21
N GLU A 263 22.47 -2.72 -3.09
CA GLU A 263 23.62 -3.36 -3.76
C GLU A 263 23.97 -2.69 -5.09
N ASP A 264 23.24 -1.65 -5.50
CA ASP A 264 23.47 -0.98 -6.77
C ASP A 264 24.70 -0.06 -6.69
N LYS A 265 25.52 -0.08 -7.74
CA LYS A 265 26.65 0.84 -7.88
C LYS A 265 26.15 2.26 -8.09
N CYS A 266 26.84 3.25 -7.53
CA CYS A 266 26.48 4.68 -7.63
C CYS A 266 26.24 5.12 -9.07
N GLU A 267 27.10 4.70 -10.00
CA GLU A 267 27.04 5.02 -11.43
C GLU A 267 25.79 4.47 -12.15
N SER A 268 25.07 3.53 -11.53
CA SER A 268 23.80 3.01 -12.05
C SER A 268 22.66 4.00 -11.90
N CYS A 269 22.76 4.87 -10.88
CA CYS A 269 21.77 5.90 -10.55
C CYS A 269 22.24 7.29 -10.99
N HIS A 270 23.53 7.57 -10.80
CA HIS A 270 24.16 8.84 -11.10
C HIS A 270 24.73 8.86 -12.52
N LEU A 271 24.02 9.54 -13.43
CA LEU A 271 24.38 9.65 -14.83
C LEU A 271 24.72 11.09 -15.22
N GLY A 272 25.44 11.24 -16.34
CA GLY A 272 25.74 12.54 -16.94
C GLY A 272 24.55 13.18 -17.68
N LYS A 273 23.45 12.44 -17.86
CA LYS A 273 22.20 12.91 -18.45
C LYS A 273 21.01 12.18 -17.82
N PRO A 274 19.77 12.70 -17.93
CA PRO A 274 18.60 11.99 -17.42
C PRO A 274 18.48 10.62 -18.06
N SER A 275 18.17 9.59 -17.26
CA SER A 275 17.99 8.23 -17.79
C SER A 275 16.69 8.12 -18.61
N GLU A 276 16.62 7.06 -19.41
CA GLU A 276 15.39 6.62 -20.05
C GLU A 276 14.59 5.68 -19.12
N HIS A 277 13.31 5.50 -19.44
CA HIS A 277 12.46 4.51 -18.79
C HIS A 277 13.08 3.11 -18.81
N PHE A 278 12.66 2.27 -17.87
CA PHE A 278 13.05 0.87 -17.86
C PHE A 278 12.61 0.17 -19.14
N ASP A 279 13.56 -0.41 -19.85
CA ASP A 279 13.36 -1.23 -21.02
C ASP A 279 13.96 -2.61 -20.77
N HIS A 280 13.11 -3.65 -20.81
CA HIS A 280 13.52 -5.02 -20.51
C HIS A 280 14.56 -5.54 -21.52
N LYS A 281 14.41 -5.19 -22.81
CA LYS A 281 15.36 -5.57 -23.87
C LYS A 281 16.70 -4.89 -23.63
N LYS A 282 16.72 -3.58 -23.41
CA LYS A 282 17.99 -2.84 -23.19
C LYS A 282 18.71 -3.30 -21.93
N ARG A 283 17.98 -3.71 -20.89
CA ARG A 283 18.55 -4.14 -19.61
C ARG A 283 19.01 -5.60 -19.58
N THR A 284 18.29 -6.49 -20.25
CA THR A 284 18.54 -7.95 -20.13
C THR A 284 18.97 -8.61 -21.45
N GLY A 285 18.79 -7.93 -22.57
CA GLY A 285 18.90 -8.51 -23.92
C GLY A 285 17.65 -9.25 -24.38
N TRP A 286 16.69 -9.55 -23.49
CA TRP A 286 15.48 -10.31 -23.82
C TRP A 286 14.28 -9.39 -24.11
N VAL A 287 13.68 -9.56 -25.30
CA VAL A 287 12.52 -8.79 -25.75
C VAL A 287 11.23 -9.42 -25.23
N LEU A 288 10.48 -8.68 -24.43
CA LEU A 288 9.09 -9.03 -24.13
C LEU A 288 8.24 -8.70 -25.36
N ASN A 289 7.86 -9.73 -26.11
CA ASN A 289 6.98 -9.57 -27.27
C ASN A 289 5.53 -9.31 -26.82
N LYS A 290 4.64 -9.00 -27.77
CA LYS A 290 3.21 -8.72 -27.53
C LYS A 290 2.41 -9.80 -26.77
N PHE A 291 2.99 -10.98 -26.56
CA PHE A 291 2.37 -12.07 -25.81
C PHE A 291 2.84 -12.13 -24.36
N HIS A 292 3.92 -11.41 -24.02
CA HIS A 292 4.55 -11.40 -22.71
C HIS A 292 4.71 -9.99 -22.13
N ASP A 293 4.48 -8.93 -22.90
CA ASP A 293 4.66 -7.53 -22.48
C ASP A 293 3.60 -7.05 -21.48
N GLU A 294 2.38 -7.61 -21.53
CA GLU A 294 1.32 -7.35 -20.54
C GLU A 294 1.42 -8.24 -19.28
N LEU A 295 2.33 -9.22 -19.25
CA LEU A 295 2.48 -10.09 -18.09
C LEU A 295 3.08 -9.32 -16.91
N SER A 296 2.55 -9.61 -15.71
CA SER A 296 3.20 -9.17 -14.47
C SER A 296 4.58 -9.81 -14.36
N CYS A 297 5.58 -9.02 -13.95
CA CYS A 297 6.97 -9.48 -13.75
C CYS A 297 7.04 -10.76 -12.89
N ALA A 298 6.16 -10.87 -11.89
CA ALA A 298 6.10 -12.00 -10.98
C ALA A 298 5.71 -13.33 -11.64
N LYS A 299 5.09 -13.30 -12.83
CA LYS A 299 4.78 -14.50 -13.61
C LYS A 299 6.03 -15.24 -14.08
N CYS A 300 7.15 -14.52 -14.25
CA CYS A 300 8.45 -15.11 -14.59
C CYS A 300 9.40 -15.08 -13.39
N HIS A 301 9.53 -13.93 -12.72
CA HIS A 301 10.53 -13.73 -11.67
C HIS A 301 10.08 -14.10 -10.26
N GLY A 302 8.82 -14.54 -10.08
CA GLY A 302 8.24 -14.82 -8.77
C GLY A 302 7.99 -13.55 -7.95
N SER A 303 7.68 -13.71 -6.66
CA SER A 303 7.25 -12.60 -5.80
C SER A 303 8.39 -11.86 -5.08
N LYS A 304 9.64 -12.33 -5.19
CA LYS A 304 10.78 -11.76 -4.46
C LYS A 304 11.44 -10.64 -5.27
N ILE A 305 11.49 -9.46 -4.68
CA ILE A 305 12.17 -8.28 -5.22
C ILE A 305 13.43 -8.02 -4.36
N PRO A 306 14.60 -7.68 -4.96
CA PRO A 306 14.87 -7.49 -6.39
C PRO A 306 14.84 -8.81 -7.18
N TYR A 307 14.43 -8.73 -8.44
CA TYR A 307 14.33 -9.90 -9.32
C TYR A 307 15.71 -10.43 -9.72
N SER A 308 15.84 -11.76 -9.73
CA SER A 308 17.04 -12.44 -10.21
C SER A 308 16.98 -12.71 -11.70
N LYS A 309 18.15 -12.87 -12.33
CA LYS A 309 18.26 -13.32 -13.72
C LYS A 309 17.69 -14.74 -13.84
N LEU A 310 16.93 -14.98 -14.91
CA LEU A 310 16.36 -16.27 -15.25
C LEU A 310 16.99 -16.84 -16.52
N ASP A 311 16.95 -18.16 -16.67
CA ASP A 311 17.25 -18.83 -17.93
C ASP A 311 16.02 -18.69 -18.87
N THR A 312 16.29 -18.25 -20.11
CA THR A 312 15.28 -17.90 -21.12
C THR A 312 14.63 -19.09 -21.83
N LYS A 313 15.01 -20.33 -21.48
CA LYS A 313 14.33 -21.53 -22.00
C LYS A 313 12.86 -21.55 -21.60
N CYS A 314 12.01 -21.86 -22.58
CA CYS A 314 10.55 -21.85 -22.43
C CYS A 314 10.07 -22.67 -21.22
N VAL A 315 10.69 -23.82 -20.97
CA VAL A 315 10.34 -24.74 -19.87
C VAL A 315 10.47 -24.15 -18.46
N ASN A 316 11.30 -23.13 -18.29
CA ASN A 316 11.52 -22.50 -16.99
C ASN A 316 10.34 -21.63 -16.56
N CYS A 317 9.57 -21.12 -17.52
CA CYS A 317 8.35 -20.36 -17.27
C CYS A 317 7.09 -21.20 -17.57
N HIS A 318 7.12 -21.97 -18.65
CA HIS A 318 6.04 -22.85 -19.07
C HIS A 318 6.33 -24.29 -18.63
N LYS A 319 5.89 -24.63 -17.42
CA LYS A 319 6.10 -25.97 -16.86
C LYS A 319 5.52 -27.05 -17.78
N GLY A 320 6.36 -28.01 -18.15
CA GLY A 320 5.99 -29.11 -19.03
C GLY A 320 5.96 -28.75 -20.52
N TRP A 321 6.36 -27.54 -20.91
CA TRP A 321 6.42 -27.12 -22.31
C TRP A 321 7.32 -28.03 -23.15
N ASN A 322 6.85 -28.38 -24.34
CA ASN A 322 7.62 -29.05 -25.39
C ASN A 322 7.02 -28.71 -26.76
N ILE A 323 7.67 -29.15 -27.84
CA ILE A 323 7.21 -28.87 -29.21
C ILE A 323 5.83 -29.51 -29.48
N GLU A 324 5.59 -30.72 -28.95
CA GLU A 324 4.35 -31.48 -29.18
C GLU A 324 3.12 -30.83 -28.54
N ASN A 325 3.29 -30.16 -27.39
CA ASN A 325 2.20 -29.51 -26.68
C ASN A 325 2.04 -28.03 -27.01
N PHE A 326 3.00 -27.43 -27.70
CA PHE A 326 2.91 -26.06 -28.14
C PHE A 326 1.92 -25.91 -29.29
N LYS A 327 0.88 -25.10 -29.10
CA LYS A 327 -0.11 -24.79 -30.12
C LYS A 327 0.06 -23.37 -30.63
N HIS A 328 0.44 -23.23 -31.90
CA HIS A 328 0.59 -21.94 -32.58
C HIS A 328 -0.67 -21.05 -32.52
N THR A 329 -1.85 -21.63 -32.27
CA THR A 329 -3.10 -20.90 -32.08
C THR A 329 -3.04 -19.81 -31.02
N ILE A 330 -2.13 -19.92 -30.03
CA ILE A 330 -1.88 -18.86 -29.03
C ILE A 330 -1.42 -17.55 -29.67
N THR A 331 -0.83 -17.63 -30.87
CA THR A 331 -0.40 -16.45 -31.64
C THR A 331 -1.50 -15.85 -32.51
N GLY A 332 -2.68 -16.48 -32.56
CA GLY A 332 -3.77 -16.15 -33.47
C GLY A 332 -3.69 -16.84 -34.83
N LEU A 333 -2.70 -17.71 -35.04
CA LEU A 333 -2.51 -18.46 -36.28
C LEU A 333 -2.59 -19.97 -35.99
N GLN A 334 -3.55 -20.65 -36.62
CA GLN A 334 -3.58 -22.10 -36.68
C GLN A 334 -2.84 -22.55 -37.94
N LEU A 335 -1.70 -23.21 -37.77
CA LEU A 335 -0.94 -23.78 -38.88
C LEU A 335 -1.74 -24.88 -39.58
N ASP A 336 -1.55 -25.00 -40.89
CA ASP A 336 -2.04 -26.17 -41.63
C ASP A 336 -1.21 -27.43 -41.31
N GLU A 337 -1.68 -28.60 -41.78
CA GLU A 337 -1.08 -29.90 -41.46
C GLU A 337 0.39 -29.99 -41.88
N THR A 338 0.79 -29.30 -42.95
CA THR A 338 2.17 -29.31 -43.45
C THR A 338 3.07 -28.44 -42.59
N HIS A 339 2.70 -27.19 -42.35
CA HIS A 339 3.53 -26.26 -41.58
C HIS A 339 3.59 -26.61 -40.09
N ALA A 340 2.57 -27.30 -39.56
CA ALA A 340 2.56 -27.77 -38.18
C ALA A 340 3.65 -28.83 -37.87
N GLN A 341 4.25 -29.45 -38.89
CA GLN A 341 5.31 -30.44 -38.75
C GLN A 341 6.73 -29.85 -38.81
N LEU A 342 6.86 -28.56 -39.14
CA LEU A 342 8.15 -27.88 -39.25
C LEU A 342 8.71 -27.50 -37.88
N ASN A 343 10.03 -27.40 -37.80
CA ASN A 343 10.69 -26.85 -36.61
C ASN A 343 10.48 -25.34 -36.54
N CYS A 344 10.60 -24.79 -35.34
CA CYS A 344 10.45 -23.36 -35.11
C CYS A 344 11.40 -22.53 -35.98
N GLU A 345 12.64 -23.00 -36.11
CA GLU A 345 13.76 -22.36 -36.81
C GLU A 345 13.56 -22.28 -38.32
N ASP A 346 12.76 -23.18 -38.89
CA ASP A 346 12.46 -23.21 -40.32
C ASP A 346 11.70 -21.95 -40.75
N CYS A 347 10.94 -21.35 -39.82
CA CYS A 347 10.24 -20.09 -40.01
C CYS A 347 10.87 -18.93 -39.23
N HIS A 348 11.36 -19.19 -38.01
CA HIS A 348 11.91 -18.21 -37.08
C HIS A 348 13.42 -18.38 -36.93
N GLU A 349 14.15 -17.72 -37.82
CA GLU A 349 15.61 -17.70 -37.83
C GLU A 349 16.18 -17.35 -36.44
N GLU A 350 17.17 -18.13 -36.00
CA GLU A 350 17.80 -18.02 -34.66
C GLU A 350 16.81 -18.07 -33.48
N LYS A 351 15.62 -18.65 -33.66
CA LYS A 351 14.52 -18.63 -32.67
C LYS A 351 14.08 -17.22 -32.29
N ASN A 352 14.24 -16.26 -33.21
CA ASN A 352 13.81 -14.89 -32.98
C ASN A 352 12.30 -14.73 -33.25
N PHE A 353 11.49 -14.98 -32.24
CA PHE A 353 10.03 -14.85 -32.32
C PHE A 353 9.53 -13.39 -32.28
N ALA A 354 10.43 -12.41 -32.20
CA ALA A 354 10.07 -10.99 -32.24
C ALA A 354 10.03 -10.43 -33.67
N VAL A 355 10.59 -11.16 -34.64
CA VAL A 355 10.58 -10.78 -36.05
C VAL A 355 9.56 -11.60 -36.85
N LYS A 356 9.23 -11.14 -38.06
CA LYS A 356 8.33 -11.86 -38.95
C LYS A 356 9.02 -13.15 -39.44
N PRO A 357 8.27 -14.25 -39.62
CA PRO A 357 8.82 -15.48 -40.14
C PRO A 357 9.25 -15.33 -41.60
N VAL A 358 10.26 -16.10 -42.00
CA VAL A 358 10.83 -16.08 -43.34
C VAL A 358 10.14 -17.14 -44.19
N CYS A 359 9.39 -16.70 -45.20
CA CYS A 359 8.72 -17.60 -46.14
C CYS A 359 9.57 -17.90 -47.38
N SER A 360 10.50 -16.99 -47.70
CA SER A 360 11.32 -17.02 -48.93
C SER A 360 12.25 -18.21 -49.02
N ASN A 361 12.55 -18.86 -47.89
CA ASN A 361 13.39 -20.05 -47.84
C ASN A 361 12.76 -21.26 -48.54
N CYS A 362 11.43 -21.29 -48.65
CA CYS A 362 10.69 -22.37 -49.32
C CYS A 362 9.77 -21.86 -50.45
N HIS A 363 9.45 -20.57 -50.50
CA HIS A 363 8.49 -19.99 -51.44
C HIS A 363 9.06 -18.76 -52.14
N GLU A 364 9.07 -18.73 -53.48
CA GLU A 364 9.69 -17.63 -54.24
C GLU A 364 9.08 -16.25 -53.97
N ASN A 365 7.76 -16.16 -53.72
CA ASN A 365 7.05 -14.88 -53.67
C ASN A 365 6.11 -14.72 -52.47
N PHE A 366 6.21 -15.58 -51.45
CA PHE A 366 5.33 -15.48 -50.29
C PHE A 366 5.95 -14.59 -49.22
N ILE A 367 5.14 -13.73 -48.63
CA ILE A 367 5.56 -12.87 -47.52
C ILE A 367 4.51 -12.86 -46.41
N TYR A 368 4.96 -13.04 -45.16
CA TYR A 368 4.09 -12.87 -44.01
C TYR A 368 3.88 -11.36 -43.70
N PRO A 369 2.65 -10.88 -43.45
CA PRO A 369 1.41 -11.64 -43.23
C PRO A 369 0.48 -11.74 -44.45
N LYS A 370 0.92 -11.40 -45.67
CA LYS A 370 0.04 -11.45 -46.86
C LYS A 370 -0.37 -12.89 -47.15
N GLN A 371 0.60 -13.79 -47.27
CA GLN A 371 0.40 -15.22 -47.30
C GLN A 371 0.68 -15.77 -45.90
N LYS A 372 -0.25 -16.59 -45.38
CA LYS A 372 -0.18 -17.16 -44.04
C LYS A 372 -0.15 -18.68 -44.16
N PRO A 373 0.72 -19.37 -43.40
CA PRO A 373 0.83 -20.82 -43.42
C PRO A 373 -0.31 -21.46 -42.61
N GLY A 374 -1.56 -21.14 -42.93
CA GLY A 374 -2.75 -21.62 -42.24
C GLY A 374 -3.86 -20.57 -42.06
N LYS A 375 -4.72 -20.78 -41.06
CA LYS A 375 -5.93 -19.98 -40.83
C LYS A 375 -5.81 -19.11 -39.58
N MET A 376 -6.29 -17.86 -39.67
CA MET A 376 -6.36 -16.99 -38.52
C MET A 376 -7.49 -17.43 -37.58
N VAL A 377 -7.18 -17.48 -36.30
CA VAL A 377 -8.14 -17.79 -35.23
C VAL A 377 -8.22 -16.63 -34.25
N ARG A 378 -9.40 -16.38 -33.72
CA ARG A 378 -9.55 -15.43 -32.61
C ARG A 378 -8.89 -16.03 -31.37
N THR A 379 -7.81 -15.43 -30.92
CA THR A 379 -7.30 -15.61 -29.56
C THR A 379 -8.33 -15.05 -28.58
N LYS A 380 -8.71 -15.85 -27.58
CA LYS A 380 -9.58 -15.41 -26.48
C LYS A 380 -8.88 -14.38 -25.62
#